data_AF-A0A5J5CE87-F1
#
_entry.id   AF-A0A5J5CE87-F1
#
_cell.length_a   1.000
_cell.length_b   1.000
_cell.length_c   1.000
_cell.angle_alpha   90.00
_cell.angle_beta   90.00
_cell.angle_gamma   90.00
#
_symmetry.space_group_name_H-M   'P 1'
#
loop_
_entity.id
_entity.type
_entity.pdbx_description
1 polymer ?
#
loop_
_entity_poly.entity_id
_entity_poly.type
_entity_poly.pdbx_seq_one_letter_code
_entity_poly.pdbx_strand_id
1 'polypeptide(L)'
;MTSHTQHPQVHTLLDRWPAPRTSRYRRSYAPPPLRSPTLHLHLWDHWAPKAAVITHLQSLKAAAGFWAFGATQEDVMYICLPLYHSAASLIGIGGTIELGATCVLKKKFSASQFWKDCRKHDVTVFQYIGELCRYLCNQPKTDEDKVHKVRMGVGNGLRQDVWREFHSRFGNVRMCEVYGSTEGNLCFMNHIGKIGTVGRSNFFYRLLFKYDLIKYDMVKDEPVTDQNGFCQRVEMGETGLLLSKVGATSPFFGYAGSKQLTEKKLMRNVWKGENVATTEVTETLGMVDFIQEVNVYGVEIQGHEGRAGMAAMIVRPGHAFDGRSCFITRRWK
;
A
#
# COMPACT_ATOMS: atom_id res chain seq x y z
N MET A 1 33.34 -5.11 13.29
CA MET A 1 32.94 -5.99 14.40
C MET A 1 32.51 -7.32 13.79
N THR A 2 33.49 -8.17 13.50
CA THR A 2 33.31 -9.57 13.05
C THR A 2 33.03 -10.53 14.22
N SER A 3 32.85 -10.02 15.44
CA SER A 3 32.77 -10.82 16.66
C SER A 3 31.36 -11.31 17.05
N HIS A 4 30.33 -11.04 16.25
CA HIS A 4 28.93 -11.38 16.63
C HIS A 4 28.13 -12.16 15.59
N THR A 5 28.74 -12.62 14.49
CA THR A 5 28.06 -13.46 13.49
C THR A 5 28.48 -14.92 13.66
N GLN A 6 27.51 -15.83 13.82
CA GLN A 6 27.74 -17.28 13.87
C GLN A 6 28.06 -17.88 12.49
N HIS A 7 28.12 -17.06 11.42
CA HIS A 7 28.32 -17.53 10.05
C HIS A 7 29.63 -16.96 9.45
N PRO A 8 30.75 -17.69 9.50
CA PRO A 8 32.08 -17.21 9.08
C PRO A 8 32.22 -16.95 7.57
N GLN A 9 31.23 -17.33 6.75
CA GLN A 9 31.21 -17.10 5.30
C GLN A 9 30.40 -15.86 4.89
N VAL A 10 29.79 -15.15 5.84
CA VAL A 10 28.97 -13.96 5.55
C VAL A 10 29.80 -12.71 5.79
N HIS A 11 30.19 -12.04 4.71
CA HIS A 11 30.79 -10.71 4.78
C HIS A 11 29.68 -9.68 5.03
N THR A 12 29.77 -8.96 6.14
CA THR A 12 28.89 -7.84 6.43
C THR A 12 29.25 -6.65 5.53
N LEU A 13 28.29 -5.78 5.23
CA LEU A 13 28.57 -4.51 4.54
C LEU A 13 29.62 -3.66 5.28
N LEU A 14 29.70 -3.82 6.60
CA LEU A 14 30.66 -3.14 7.46
C LEU A 14 32.09 -3.66 7.28
N ASP A 15 32.28 -4.92 6.84
CA ASP A 15 33.62 -5.50 6.61
C ASP A 15 34.31 -4.91 5.37
N ARG A 16 33.53 -4.26 4.48
CA ARG A 16 34.03 -3.54 3.30
C ARG A 16 34.06 -2.04 3.48
N TRP A 17 33.55 -1.53 4.60
CA TRP A 17 33.55 -0.09 4.88
C TRP A 17 34.85 0.28 5.62
N PRO A 18 35.67 1.20 5.09
CA PRO A 18 36.85 1.67 5.83
C PRO A 18 36.41 2.23 7.18
N ALA A 19 37.21 2.01 8.23
CA ALA A 19 36.89 2.43 9.60
C ALA A 19 36.30 3.86 9.60
N PRO A 20 35.17 4.09 10.29
CA PRO A 20 34.46 5.37 10.22
C PRO A 20 35.44 6.48 10.57
N ARG A 21 35.63 7.44 9.64
CA ARG A 21 36.36 8.67 9.93
C ARG A 21 35.71 9.28 11.17
N THR A 22 36.50 9.49 12.22
CA THR A 22 36.09 9.96 13.55
C THR A 22 35.52 11.39 13.56
N SER A 23 35.39 12.05 12.41
CA SER A 23 34.61 13.27 12.34
C SER A 23 33.13 12.92 12.51
N ARG A 24 32.62 13.11 13.74
CA ARG A 24 31.18 13.23 13.98
C ARG A 24 30.67 14.34 13.07
N TYR A 25 30.18 13.98 11.89
CA TYR A 25 29.38 14.88 11.07
C TYR A 25 28.05 15.04 11.81
N ARG A 26 28.04 15.94 12.81
CA ARG A 26 26.81 16.33 13.51
C ARG A 26 26.04 17.26 12.58
N ARG A 27 25.52 16.69 11.49
CA ARG A 27 24.53 17.36 10.65
C ARG A 27 23.24 17.35 11.45
N SER A 28 23.04 18.40 12.22
CA SER A 28 21.77 18.71 12.88
C SER A 28 20.79 19.20 11.81
N TYR A 29 20.37 18.30 10.93
CA TYR A 29 19.14 18.52 10.18
C TYR A 29 18.01 18.01 11.05
N ALA A 30 17.04 18.87 11.34
CA ALA A 30 15.74 18.38 11.79
C ALA A 30 15.30 17.28 10.80
N PRO A 31 14.80 16.13 11.29
CA PRO A 31 14.37 15.06 10.40
C PRO A 31 13.37 15.62 9.38
N PRO A 32 13.51 15.29 8.09
CA PRO A 32 12.59 15.80 7.08
C PRO A 32 11.16 15.36 7.40
N PRO A 33 10.14 16.18 7.06
CA PRO A 33 8.75 15.77 7.22
C PRO A 33 8.47 14.41 6.58
N LEU A 34 7.61 13.59 7.19
CA LEU A 34 7.26 12.26 6.67
C LEU A 34 6.68 12.28 5.24
N ARG A 35 6.11 13.42 4.82
CA ARG A 35 5.55 13.61 3.48
C ARG A 35 6.59 14.09 2.45
N SER A 36 7.83 14.33 2.87
CA SER A 36 8.89 14.73 1.94
C SER A 36 9.30 13.55 1.05
N PRO A 37 9.57 13.80 -0.24
CA PRO A 37 10.13 12.79 -1.15
C PRO A 37 11.45 12.20 -0.63
N THR A 38 11.62 10.90 -0.81
CA THR A 38 12.80 10.13 -0.41
C THR A 38 13.41 9.38 -1.58
N LEU A 39 12.58 8.87 -2.50
CA LEU A 39 13.02 8.08 -3.64
C LEU A 39 12.14 8.36 -4.87
N HIS A 40 12.74 8.27 -6.06
CA HIS A 40 12.00 8.21 -7.32
C HIS A 40 12.14 6.83 -7.92
N LEU A 41 11.01 6.19 -8.21
CA LEU A 41 10.96 4.90 -8.89
C LEU A 41 10.43 5.10 -10.30
N HIS A 42 11.22 4.73 -11.30
CA HIS A 42 10.83 4.82 -12.70
C HIS A 42 9.95 3.62 -13.07
N LEU A 43 8.70 3.91 -13.41
CA LEU A 43 7.72 2.97 -13.91
C LEU A 43 7.67 3.10 -15.43
N TRP A 44 7.71 1.98 -16.13
CA TRP A 44 7.65 1.98 -17.59
C TRP A 44 6.22 1.74 -18.03
N ASP A 45 5.63 2.66 -18.79
CA ASP A 45 4.50 2.32 -19.66
C ASP A 45 5.02 2.06 -21.09
N HIS A 46 4.16 1.65 -22.02
CA HIS A 46 4.61 1.29 -23.37
C HIS A 46 5.34 2.43 -24.12
N TRP A 47 5.32 3.68 -23.64
CA TRP A 47 5.75 4.85 -24.41
C TRP A 47 6.79 5.74 -23.68
N ALA A 48 6.86 5.77 -22.34
CA ALA A 48 7.87 6.53 -21.58
C ALA A 48 8.01 6.12 -20.09
N PRO A 49 9.22 6.30 -19.48
CA PRO A 49 9.38 6.14 -18.04
C PRO A 49 8.71 7.29 -17.26
N LYS A 50 7.91 6.95 -16.25
CA LYS A 50 7.31 7.89 -15.29
C LYS A 50 7.94 7.72 -13.92
N ALA A 51 8.50 8.79 -13.37
CA ALA A 51 9.13 8.76 -12.05
C ALA A 51 8.05 8.92 -10.95
N ALA A 52 7.61 7.81 -10.36
CA ALA A 52 6.75 7.83 -9.19
C ALA A 52 7.50 8.41 -7.99
N VAL A 53 6.89 9.39 -7.32
CA VAL A 53 7.46 10.02 -6.12
C VAL A 53 7.11 9.19 -4.90
N ILE A 54 8.13 8.72 -4.17
CA ILE A 54 7.98 7.96 -2.93
C ILE A 54 8.43 8.83 -1.76
N THR A 55 7.56 8.98 -0.77
CA THR A 55 7.81 9.74 0.46
C THR A 55 8.35 8.87 1.60
N HIS A 56 8.92 9.50 2.63
CA HIS A 56 9.38 8.79 3.82
C HIS A 56 8.28 7.94 4.46
N LEU A 57 7.06 8.48 4.51
CA LEU A 57 5.88 7.77 5.03
C LEU A 57 5.56 6.51 4.22
N GLN A 58 5.65 6.58 2.89
CA GLN A 58 5.42 5.42 2.03
C GLN A 58 6.52 4.38 2.20
N SER A 59 7.78 4.81 2.30
CA SER A 59 8.91 3.90 2.58
C SER A 59 8.75 3.17 3.91
N LEU A 60 8.38 3.88 4.98
CA LEU A 60 8.13 3.27 6.30
C LEU A 60 6.94 2.31 6.28
N LYS A 61 5.83 2.69 5.62
CA LYS A 61 4.66 1.80 5.45
C LYS A 61 5.03 0.52 4.69
N ALA A 62 5.85 0.62 3.64
CA ALA A 62 6.32 -0.53 2.88
C ALA A 62 7.26 -1.42 3.69
N ALA A 63 8.15 -0.82 4.50
CA ALA A 63 9.07 -1.57 5.37
C ALA A 63 8.31 -2.41 6.42
N ALA A 64 7.16 -1.95 6.90
CA ALA A 64 6.30 -2.73 7.78
C ALA A 64 5.66 -3.97 7.11
N GLY A 65 5.85 -4.19 5.80
CA GLY A 65 5.19 -5.24 5.03
C GLY A 65 5.49 -6.66 5.53
N PHE A 66 6.74 -6.99 5.87
CA PHE A 66 7.07 -8.31 6.41
C PHE A 66 6.53 -8.50 7.83
N TRP A 67 6.64 -7.47 8.68
CA TRP A 67 6.05 -7.47 10.02
C TRP A 67 4.54 -7.71 9.99
N ALA A 68 3.83 -7.10 9.03
CA ALA A 68 2.39 -7.26 8.86
C ALA A 68 1.95 -8.71 8.58
N PHE A 69 2.86 -9.56 8.08
CA PHE A 69 2.62 -11.00 7.88
C PHE A 69 3.16 -11.89 9.00
N GLY A 70 3.80 -11.32 10.02
CA GLY A 70 4.36 -12.04 11.16
C GLY A 70 5.81 -12.52 10.95
N ALA A 71 6.59 -11.80 10.14
CA ALA A 71 8.05 -11.93 10.19
C ALA A 71 8.61 -11.22 11.44
N THR A 72 9.77 -11.68 11.89
CA THR A 72 10.44 -11.25 13.11
C THR A 72 11.94 -11.09 12.84
N GLN A 73 12.68 -10.56 13.82
CA GLN A 73 14.14 -10.43 13.77
C GLN A 73 14.88 -11.79 13.63
N GLU A 74 14.23 -12.90 13.99
CA GLU A 74 14.81 -14.24 13.90
C GLU A 74 14.77 -14.81 12.46
N ASP A 75 14.03 -14.17 11.56
CA ASP A 75 13.92 -14.61 10.19
C ASP A 75 15.18 -14.27 9.37
N VAL A 76 15.52 -15.20 8.48
CA VAL A 76 16.47 -15.04 7.40
C VAL A 76 15.71 -14.83 6.10
N MET A 77 15.80 -13.62 5.57
CA MET A 77 15.08 -13.11 4.42
C MET A 77 15.88 -13.34 3.13
N TYR A 78 15.30 -14.03 2.15
CA TYR A 78 15.91 -14.22 0.84
C TYR A 78 15.31 -13.27 -0.20
N ILE A 79 16.15 -12.38 -0.72
CA ILE A 79 15.77 -11.36 -1.70
C ILE A 79 16.59 -11.60 -2.97
N CYS A 80 15.90 -12.02 -4.03
CA CYS A 80 16.49 -12.22 -5.36
C CYS A 80 15.82 -11.36 -6.45
N LEU A 81 15.02 -10.38 -6.02
CA LEU A 81 14.33 -9.44 -6.90
C LEU A 81 15.21 -8.20 -7.15
N PRO A 82 15.07 -7.53 -8.30
CA PRO A 82 15.87 -6.36 -8.61
C PRO A 82 15.56 -5.18 -7.68
N LEU A 83 16.58 -4.57 -7.08
CA LEU A 83 16.42 -3.48 -6.10
C LEU A 83 15.79 -2.20 -6.69
N TYR A 84 15.79 -2.02 -8.01
CA TYR A 84 15.07 -0.91 -8.64
C TYR A 84 13.55 -1.07 -8.60
N HIS A 85 13.03 -2.24 -8.22
CA HIS A 85 11.61 -2.48 -8.01
C HIS A 85 11.23 -2.17 -6.55
N SER A 86 10.08 -1.53 -6.32
CA SER A 86 9.59 -1.14 -4.99
C SER A 86 9.49 -2.32 -4.02
N ALA A 87 8.99 -3.46 -4.51
CA ALA A 87 8.94 -4.70 -3.73
C ALA A 87 10.32 -5.06 -3.13
N ALA A 88 11.38 -5.07 -3.92
CA ALA A 88 12.70 -5.47 -3.45
C ALA A 88 13.37 -4.41 -2.56
N SER A 89 13.30 -3.13 -2.95
CA SER A 89 13.96 -2.05 -2.20
C SER A 89 13.21 -1.67 -0.92
N LEU A 90 11.91 -1.41 -1.02
CA LEU A 90 11.13 -0.86 0.10
C LEU A 90 10.63 -1.96 1.02
N ILE A 91 10.03 -3.03 0.48
CA ILE A 91 9.52 -4.13 1.31
C ILE A 91 10.67 -5.08 1.66
N GLY A 92 11.44 -5.51 0.67
CA GLY A 92 12.55 -6.46 0.82
C GLY A 92 13.63 -5.91 1.75
N ILE A 93 14.45 -4.97 1.25
CA ILE A 93 15.56 -4.41 2.02
C ILE A 93 15.02 -3.57 3.18
N GLY A 94 14.10 -2.63 2.92
CA GLY A 94 13.54 -1.77 3.95
C GLY A 94 12.90 -2.56 5.09
N GLY A 95 12.08 -3.57 4.79
CA GLY A 95 11.43 -4.37 5.82
C GLY A 95 12.37 -5.32 6.55
N THR A 96 13.42 -5.83 5.89
CA THR A 96 14.44 -6.62 6.59
C THR A 96 15.22 -5.77 7.59
N ILE A 97 15.56 -4.52 7.22
CA ILE A 97 16.22 -3.56 8.11
C ILE A 97 15.30 -3.18 9.27
N GLU A 98 14.03 -2.85 8.99
CA GLU A 98 13.06 -2.46 10.01
C GLU A 98 12.83 -3.56 11.06
N LEU A 99 12.83 -4.82 10.63
CA LEU A 99 12.72 -5.98 11.53
C LEU A 99 13.99 -6.26 12.31
N GLY A 100 15.16 -5.77 11.89
CA GLY A 100 16.45 -6.24 12.40
C GLY A 100 16.77 -7.68 11.99
N ALA A 101 16.18 -8.16 10.90
CA ALA A 101 16.30 -9.54 10.40
C ALA A 101 17.57 -9.73 9.53
N THR A 102 17.94 -10.99 9.28
CA THR A 102 19.09 -11.30 8.42
C THR A 102 18.71 -11.24 6.94
N CYS A 103 19.51 -10.57 6.11
CA CYS A 103 19.26 -10.44 4.67
C CYS A 103 20.24 -11.29 3.84
N VAL A 104 19.71 -12.25 3.08
CA VAL A 104 20.42 -12.94 1.99
C VAL A 104 20.03 -12.29 0.67
N LEU A 105 20.88 -11.37 0.21
CA LEU A 105 20.67 -10.65 -1.05
C LEU A 105 21.38 -11.36 -2.21
N LYS A 106 20.60 -11.89 -3.16
CA LYS A 106 21.12 -12.52 -4.38
C LYS A 106 21.14 -11.50 -5.53
N LYS A 107 22.27 -11.41 -6.23
CA LYS A 107 22.45 -10.52 -7.40
C LYS A 107 21.43 -10.78 -8.53
N LYS A 108 21.06 -12.04 -8.76
CA LYS A 108 20.12 -12.47 -9.79
C LYS A 108 19.41 -13.74 -9.35
N PHE A 109 18.11 -13.83 -9.64
CA PHE A 109 17.34 -15.05 -9.45
C PHE A 109 17.89 -16.21 -10.30
N SER A 110 17.92 -17.41 -9.70
CA SER A 110 18.24 -18.66 -10.37
C SER A 110 17.36 -19.76 -9.80
N ALA A 111 16.48 -20.34 -10.64
CA ALA A 111 15.53 -21.36 -10.20
C ALA A 111 16.23 -22.63 -9.70
N SER A 112 17.34 -23.05 -10.34
CA SER A 112 18.08 -24.25 -9.97
C SER A 112 18.95 -24.09 -8.71
N GLN A 113 19.24 -22.85 -8.30
CA GLN A 113 20.01 -22.54 -7.09
C GLN A 113 19.13 -22.13 -5.92
N PHE A 114 17.90 -21.67 -6.15
CA PHE A 114 17.02 -21.12 -5.12
C PHE A 114 16.95 -21.97 -3.86
N TRP A 115 16.60 -23.26 -4.00
CA TRP A 115 16.47 -24.16 -2.85
C TRP A 115 17.81 -24.53 -2.21
N LYS A 116 18.89 -24.58 -3.00
CA LYS A 116 20.26 -24.78 -2.50
C LYS A 116 20.70 -23.60 -1.63
N ASP A 117 20.44 -22.38 -2.10
CA ASP A 117 20.69 -21.14 -1.36
C ASP A 117 19.83 -21.10 -0.08
N CYS A 118 18.55 -21.49 -0.16
CA CYS A 118 17.66 -21.54 0.99
C CYS A 118 18.15 -22.50 2.08
N ARG A 119 18.63 -23.69 1.70
CA ARG A 119 19.25 -24.64 2.63
C ARG A 119 20.57 -24.12 3.20
N LYS A 120 21.46 -23.63 2.33
CA LYS A 120 22.80 -23.16 2.72
C LYS A 120 22.75 -22.03 3.74
N HIS A 121 21.77 -21.14 3.60
CA HIS A 121 21.65 -19.93 4.42
C HIS A 121 20.49 -19.99 5.43
N ASP A 122 19.89 -21.16 5.64
CA ASP A 122 18.78 -21.33 6.58
C ASP A 122 17.63 -20.33 6.37
N VAL A 123 17.29 -20.07 5.10
CA VAL A 123 16.23 -19.11 4.74
C VAL A 123 14.89 -19.58 5.30
N THR A 124 14.17 -18.62 5.89
CA THR A 124 12.84 -18.82 6.50
C THR A 124 11.76 -18.05 5.75
N VAL A 125 12.10 -16.89 5.18
CA VAL A 125 11.17 -16.08 4.39
C VAL A 125 11.81 -15.74 3.06
N PHE A 126 11.08 -15.87 1.96
CA PHE A 126 11.53 -15.38 0.66
C PHE A 126 10.56 -14.36 0.09
N GLN A 127 11.10 -13.43 -0.69
CA GLN A 127 10.29 -12.50 -1.46
C GLN A 127 10.07 -13.04 -2.88
N TYR A 128 8.85 -12.93 -3.39
CA TYR A 128 8.53 -13.36 -4.75
C TYR A 128 7.70 -12.35 -5.54
N ILE A 129 7.73 -12.54 -6.85
CA ILE A 129 6.76 -12.00 -7.81
C ILE A 129 6.19 -13.19 -8.59
N GLY A 130 4.94 -13.10 -9.05
CA GLY A 130 4.14 -14.25 -9.50
C GLY A 130 4.87 -15.33 -10.31
N GLU A 131 5.69 -14.91 -11.28
CA GLU A 131 6.38 -15.82 -12.19
C GLU A 131 7.52 -16.63 -11.52
N LEU A 132 8.10 -16.12 -10.43
CA LEU A 132 9.18 -16.77 -9.69
C LEU A 132 8.78 -18.18 -9.26
N CYS A 133 7.60 -18.30 -8.64
CA CYS A 133 7.10 -19.59 -8.15
C CYS A 133 6.83 -20.58 -9.29
N ARG A 134 6.43 -20.09 -10.47
CA ARG A 134 6.26 -20.94 -11.65
C ARG A 134 7.61 -21.52 -12.11
N TYR A 135 8.67 -20.70 -12.13
CA TYR A 135 10.01 -21.20 -12.46
C TYR A 135 10.51 -22.26 -11.48
N LEU A 136 10.19 -22.11 -10.19
CA LEU A 136 10.50 -23.13 -9.17
C LEU A 136 9.71 -24.41 -9.41
N CYS A 137 8.40 -24.32 -9.65
CA CYS A 137 7.54 -25.47 -9.94
C CYS A 137 7.92 -26.20 -11.23
N ASN A 138 8.63 -25.55 -12.14
CA ASN A 138 9.10 -26.14 -13.40
C ASN A 138 10.51 -26.76 -13.31
N GLN A 139 11.20 -26.67 -12.17
CA GLN A 139 12.48 -27.39 -12.00
C GLN A 139 12.23 -28.91 -11.93
N PRO A 140 13.23 -29.76 -12.25
CA PRO A 140 13.12 -31.20 -12.00
C PRO A 140 12.70 -31.49 -10.55
N LYS A 141 11.85 -32.50 -10.36
CA LYS A 141 11.45 -32.96 -9.01
C LYS A 141 12.63 -33.62 -8.33
N THR A 142 12.83 -33.29 -7.06
CA THR A 142 13.89 -33.88 -6.23
C THR A 142 13.33 -34.24 -4.86
N ASP A 143 13.92 -35.25 -4.22
CA ASP A 143 13.54 -35.63 -2.86
C ASP A 143 13.86 -34.52 -1.83
N GLU A 144 14.71 -33.56 -2.21
CA GLU A 144 15.05 -32.38 -1.42
C GLU A 144 14.06 -31.22 -1.54
N ASP A 145 12.99 -31.35 -2.34
CA ASP A 145 12.04 -30.25 -2.61
C ASP A 145 11.41 -29.71 -1.31
N LYS A 146 11.19 -30.58 -0.32
CA LYS A 146 10.61 -30.22 0.98
C LYS A 146 11.65 -30.01 2.09
N VAL A 147 12.94 -30.14 1.76
CA VAL A 147 14.03 -30.02 2.71
C VAL A 147 14.51 -28.56 2.70
N HIS A 148 13.88 -27.74 3.54
CA HIS A 148 14.23 -26.34 3.76
C HIS A 148 13.55 -25.79 5.03
N LYS A 149 14.02 -24.65 5.54
CA LYS A 149 13.40 -23.94 6.67
C LYS A 149 12.37 -22.88 6.25
N VAL A 150 12.14 -22.72 4.94
CA VAL A 150 11.20 -21.72 4.41
C VAL A 150 9.80 -21.96 4.96
N ARG A 151 9.27 -21.00 5.70
CA ARG A 151 7.94 -21.01 6.32
C ARG A 151 6.98 -20.02 5.69
N MET A 152 7.48 -18.99 5.01
CA MET A 152 6.66 -17.93 4.44
C MET A 152 7.22 -17.39 3.12
N GLY A 153 6.35 -17.14 2.16
CA GLY A 153 6.66 -16.35 0.96
C GLY A 153 5.85 -15.06 0.99
N VAL A 154 6.47 -13.91 0.73
CA VAL A 154 5.75 -12.63 0.64
C VAL A 154 5.94 -12.03 -0.74
N GLY A 155 4.86 -11.72 -1.42
CA GLY A 155 4.95 -11.28 -2.81
C GLY A 155 3.62 -10.84 -3.39
N ASN A 156 3.57 -10.86 -4.72
CA ASN A 156 2.41 -10.45 -5.48
C ASN A 156 2.24 -11.29 -6.76
N GLY A 157 0.98 -11.50 -7.15
CA GLY A 157 0.60 -12.05 -8.45
C GLY A 157 0.79 -13.56 -8.60
N LEU A 158 0.78 -14.33 -7.50
CA LEU A 158 0.85 -15.79 -7.59
C LEU A 158 -0.43 -16.38 -8.19
N ARG A 159 -0.31 -17.06 -9.34
CA ARG A 159 -1.43 -17.73 -9.99
C ARG A 159 -1.93 -18.91 -9.14
N GLN A 160 -3.24 -19.17 -9.18
CA GLN A 160 -3.88 -20.16 -8.31
C GLN A 160 -3.40 -21.59 -8.55
N ASP A 161 -3.22 -21.96 -9.82
CA ASP A 161 -2.68 -23.24 -10.26
C ASP A 161 -1.24 -23.43 -9.78
N VAL A 162 -0.39 -22.41 -9.99
CA VAL A 162 1.01 -22.41 -9.53
C VAL A 162 1.09 -22.48 -8.01
N TRP A 163 0.23 -21.80 -7.28
CA TRP A 163 0.19 -21.85 -5.81
C TRP A 163 -0.10 -23.28 -5.32
N ARG A 164 -1.09 -23.96 -5.90
CA ARG A 164 -1.42 -25.35 -5.54
C ARG A 164 -0.25 -26.30 -5.82
N GLU A 165 0.38 -26.17 -7.00
CA GLU A 165 1.56 -26.97 -7.33
C GLU A 165 2.74 -26.67 -6.41
N PHE A 166 2.97 -25.39 -6.07
CA PHE A 166 4.01 -24.97 -5.15
C PHE A 166 3.87 -25.65 -3.79
N HIS A 167 2.65 -25.69 -3.25
CA HIS A 167 2.38 -26.38 -1.99
C HIS A 167 2.57 -27.91 -2.09
N SER A 168 2.14 -28.51 -3.20
CA SER A 168 2.32 -29.95 -3.45
C SER A 168 3.80 -30.33 -3.44
N ARG A 169 4.63 -29.51 -4.10
CA ARG A 169 6.07 -29.75 -4.25
C ARG A 169 6.90 -29.38 -3.03
N PHE A 170 6.78 -28.15 -2.56
CA PHE A 170 7.68 -27.56 -1.56
C PHE A 170 7.05 -27.51 -0.15
N GLY A 171 5.86 -28.09 0.02
CA GLY A 171 5.20 -28.21 1.32
C GLY A 171 4.40 -26.96 1.71
N ASN A 172 4.00 -26.93 2.99
CA ASN A 172 3.04 -25.94 3.47
C ASN A 172 3.69 -24.61 3.85
N VAL A 173 4.27 -23.92 2.87
CA VAL A 173 4.81 -22.56 3.03
C VAL A 173 3.68 -21.53 3.00
N ARG A 174 3.53 -20.69 4.02
CA ARG A 174 2.49 -19.66 4.04
C ARG A 174 2.78 -18.60 2.97
N MET A 175 2.00 -18.58 1.91
CA MET A 175 2.13 -17.58 0.85
C MET A 175 1.24 -16.37 1.18
N CYS A 176 1.87 -15.21 1.27
CA CYS A 176 1.28 -13.93 1.65
C CYS A 176 1.27 -13.00 0.43
N GLU A 177 0.08 -12.66 -0.05
CA GLU A 177 -0.11 -11.79 -1.21
C GLU A 177 -0.36 -10.34 -0.80
N VAL A 178 0.30 -9.43 -1.49
CA VAL A 178 0.09 -7.99 -1.41
C VAL A 178 -0.42 -7.49 -2.75
N TYR A 179 -1.55 -6.79 -2.74
CA TYR A 179 -2.07 -6.09 -3.90
C TYR A 179 -2.08 -4.59 -3.68
N GLY A 180 -1.42 -3.87 -4.56
CA GLY A 180 -1.31 -2.43 -4.55
C GLY A 180 -0.40 -1.98 -5.68
N SER A 181 -0.29 -0.67 -5.86
CA SER A 181 0.64 -0.06 -6.81
C SER A 181 1.66 0.80 -6.07
N THR A 182 2.82 0.98 -6.68
CA THR A 182 3.88 1.88 -6.18
C THR A 182 3.37 3.32 -6.03
N GLU A 183 2.45 3.73 -6.92
CA GLU A 183 1.79 5.03 -6.91
C GLU A 183 0.60 5.10 -5.94
N GLY A 184 0.05 3.94 -5.58
CA GLY A 184 -1.23 3.79 -4.92
C GLY A 184 -1.20 4.15 -3.44
N ASN A 185 -2.32 4.68 -2.97
CA ASN A 185 -2.58 4.99 -1.57
C ASN A 185 -3.42 3.89 -0.87
N LEU A 186 -3.67 2.77 -1.57
CA LEU A 186 -4.42 1.62 -1.09
C LEU A 186 -3.61 0.35 -1.31
N CYS A 187 -3.68 -0.53 -0.32
CA CYS A 187 -3.08 -1.85 -0.35
C CYS A 187 -4.14 -2.85 0.13
N PHE A 188 -4.09 -4.08 -0.35
CA PHE A 188 -4.79 -5.23 0.21
C PHE A 188 -3.77 -6.30 0.55
N MET A 189 -4.00 -7.00 1.66
CA MET A 189 -3.10 -8.04 2.15
C MET A 189 -3.86 -9.32 2.43
N ASN A 190 -3.47 -10.40 1.77
CA ASN A 190 -3.93 -11.75 2.07
C ASN A 190 -3.08 -12.38 3.16
N HIS A 191 -3.36 -12.03 4.40
CA HIS A 191 -2.73 -12.64 5.58
C HIS A 191 -3.27 -14.05 5.86
N ILE A 192 -4.45 -14.40 5.34
CA ILE A 192 -5.10 -15.70 5.60
C ILE A 192 -4.43 -16.82 4.78
N GLY A 193 -3.75 -16.49 3.68
CA GLY A 193 -3.17 -17.46 2.76
C GLY A 193 -4.22 -18.16 1.90
N LYS A 194 -5.40 -17.54 1.71
CA LYS A 194 -6.45 -18.12 0.86
C LYS A 194 -6.04 -17.99 -0.60
N ILE A 195 -5.82 -19.12 -1.27
CA ILE A 195 -5.39 -19.20 -2.67
C ILE A 195 -6.31 -18.34 -3.56
N GLY A 196 -5.69 -17.51 -4.40
CA GLY A 196 -6.39 -16.67 -5.38
C GLY A 196 -7.01 -15.39 -4.84
N THR A 197 -6.83 -15.08 -3.56
CA THR A 197 -7.27 -13.82 -2.97
C THR A 197 -6.08 -12.91 -2.68
N VAL A 198 -6.29 -11.60 -2.79
CA VAL A 198 -5.29 -10.58 -2.50
C VAL A 198 -5.56 -9.80 -1.21
N GLY A 199 -6.63 -10.18 -0.50
CA GLY A 199 -7.02 -9.60 0.76
C GLY A 199 -8.51 -9.75 1.01
N ARG A 200 -8.99 -9.17 2.09
CA ARG A 200 -10.41 -9.17 2.46
C ARG A 200 -10.86 -7.75 2.77
N SER A 201 -11.94 -7.36 2.11
CA SER A 201 -12.70 -6.15 2.39
C SER A 201 -13.74 -6.47 3.47
N ASN A 202 -13.80 -5.68 4.53
CA ASN A 202 -14.86 -5.75 5.54
C ASN A 202 -15.27 -4.33 5.97
N PHE A 203 -16.32 -4.21 6.78
CA PHE A 203 -16.86 -2.93 7.22
C PHE A 203 -15.80 -2.02 7.86
N PHE A 204 -14.99 -2.56 8.80
CA PHE A 204 -13.91 -1.80 9.45
C PHE A 204 -12.82 -1.38 8.47
N TYR A 205 -12.50 -2.25 7.50
CA TYR A 205 -11.53 -1.94 6.46
C TYR A 205 -12.01 -0.77 5.58
N ARG A 206 -13.29 -0.75 5.20
CA ARG A 206 -13.92 0.37 4.46
C ARG A 206 -14.03 1.65 5.29
N LEU A 207 -14.10 1.54 6.62
CA LEU A 207 -14.08 2.70 7.51
C LEU A 207 -12.71 3.39 7.49
N LEU A 208 -11.63 2.59 7.57
CA LEU A 208 -10.24 3.06 7.62
C LEU A 208 -9.69 3.44 6.24
N PHE A 209 -10.00 2.66 5.21
CA PHE A 209 -9.55 2.87 3.84
C PHE A 209 -10.72 3.23 2.94
N LYS A 210 -10.65 4.43 2.34
CA LYS A 210 -11.69 4.95 1.45
C LYS A 210 -11.43 4.47 0.03
N TYR A 211 -12.08 3.39 -0.36
CA TYR A 211 -12.03 2.83 -1.71
C TYR A 211 -13.41 2.36 -2.15
N ASP A 212 -13.58 2.30 -3.47
CA ASP A 212 -14.78 1.82 -4.12
C ASP A 212 -14.42 0.97 -5.33
N LEU A 213 -15.39 0.19 -5.81
CA LEU A 213 -15.29 -0.54 -7.07
C LEU A 213 -16.38 -0.04 -8.00
N ILE A 214 -15.99 0.35 -9.20
CA ILE A 214 -16.88 0.86 -10.23
C ILE A 214 -16.94 -0.10 -11.43
N LYS A 215 -18.07 -0.10 -12.13
CA LYS A 215 -18.20 -0.79 -13.41
C LYS A 215 -17.25 -0.15 -14.43
N TYR A 216 -16.57 -0.98 -15.21
CA TYR A 216 -15.57 -0.56 -16.18
C TYR A 216 -15.72 -1.35 -17.47
N ASP A 217 -15.79 -0.66 -18.60
CA ASP A 217 -15.85 -1.25 -19.92
C ASP A 217 -14.42 -1.51 -20.42
N MET A 218 -14.00 -2.77 -20.39
CA MET A 218 -12.66 -3.18 -20.81
C MET A 218 -12.41 -3.02 -22.32
N VAL A 219 -13.46 -2.95 -23.14
CA VAL A 219 -13.34 -2.81 -24.61
C VAL A 219 -13.13 -1.35 -24.96
N LYS A 220 -13.87 -0.45 -24.30
CA LYS A 220 -13.75 1.01 -24.51
C LYS A 220 -12.61 1.64 -23.70
N ASP A 221 -12.12 0.93 -22.68
CA ASP A 221 -11.14 1.43 -21.72
C ASP A 221 -11.67 2.66 -20.94
N GLU A 222 -12.94 2.60 -20.52
CA GLU A 222 -13.67 3.70 -19.88
C GLU A 222 -14.56 3.23 -18.72
N PRO A 223 -14.76 4.07 -17.68
CA PRO A 223 -15.73 3.79 -16.62
C PRO A 223 -17.16 3.81 -17.16
N VAL A 224 -18.00 2.91 -16.67
CA VAL A 224 -19.43 2.91 -17.03
C VAL A 224 -20.14 3.96 -16.18
N THR A 225 -20.74 4.95 -16.85
CA THR A 225 -21.46 6.05 -16.22
C THR A 225 -22.98 5.94 -16.35
N ASP A 226 -23.71 6.66 -15.49
CA ASP A 226 -25.15 6.87 -15.62
C ASP A 226 -25.47 8.02 -16.58
N GLN A 227 -26.76 8.33 -16.75
CA GLN A 227 -27.24 9.40 -17.63
C GLN A 227 -26.72 10.80 -17.24
N ASN A 228 -26.27 10.97 -16.01
CA ASN A 228 -25.73 12.23 -15.48
C ASN A 228 -24.19 12.25 -15.49
N GLY A 229 -23.53 11.20 -16.00
CA GLY A 229 -22.08 11.10 -16.07
C GLY A 229 -21.39 10.59 -14.80
N PHE A 230 -22.12 10.08 -13.80
CA PHE A 230 -21.52 9.49 -12.59
C PHE A 230 -21.20 8.01 -12.77
N CYS A 231 -20.14 7.52 -12.14
CA CYS A 231 -19.75 6.11 -12.25
C CYS A 231 -20.79 5.20 -11.57
N GLN A 232 -20.98 3.99 -12.11
CA GLN A 232 -21.85 2.98 -11.51
C GLN A 232 -21.06 2.06 -10.57
N ARG A 233 -21.60 1.77 -9.38
CA ARG A 233 -21.01 0.78 -8.45
C ARG A 233 -21.14 -0.63 -9.01
N VAL A 234 -20.16 -1.48 -8.72
CA VAL A 234 -20.32 -2.92 -8.91
C VAL A 234 -21.13 -3.54 -7.77
N GLU A 235 -21.89 -4.57 -8.09
CA GLU A 235 -22.55 -5.42 -7.11
C GLU A 235 -21.61 -6.51 -6.58
N MET A 236 -22.01 -7.16 -5.48
CA MET A 236 -21.21 -8.25 -4.92
C MET A 236 -21.14 -9.42 -5.90
N GLY A 237 -19.92 -9.82 -6.26
CA GLY A 237 -19.67 -10.91 -7.22
C GLY A 237 -19.33 -10.40 -8.62
N GLU A 238 -19.50 -9.10 -8.90
CA GLU A 238 -19.10 -8.49 -10.15
C GLU A 238 -17.64 -8.00 -10.13
N THR A 239 -17.01 -7.99 -11.30
CA THR A 239 -15.67 -7.42 -11.50
C THR A 239 -15.77 -5.92 -11.78
N GLY A 240 -14.85 -5.13 -11.23
CA GLY A 240 -14.81 -3.69 -11.45
C GLY A 240 -13.42 -3.09 -11.34
N LEU A 241 -13.33 -1.81 -11.70
CA LEU A 241 -12.15 -1.00 -11.48
C LEU A 241 -12.13 -0.53 -10.02
N LEU A 242 -11.07 -0.87 -9.31
CA LEU A 242 -10.83 -0.43 -7.95
C LEU A 242 -10.32 1.02 -7.95
N LEU A 243 -11.03 1.88 -7.24
CA LEU A 243 -10.66 3.28 -7.02
C LEU A 243 -10.36 3.52 -5.55
N SER A 244 -9.37 4.37 -5.28
CA SER A 244 -9.05 4.81 -3.93
C SER A 244 -9.18 6.33 -3.85
N LYS A 245 -9.85 6.82 -2.82
CA LYS A 245 -10.07 8.26 -2.64
C LYS A 245 -8.76 8.94 -2.28
N VAL A 246 -8.40 9.95 -3.06
CA VAL A 246 -7.27 10.82 -2.75
C VAL A 246 -7.71 11.83 -1.68
N GLY A 247 -7.00 11.87 -0.57
CA GLY A 247 -7.31 12.76 0.55
C GLY A 247 -6.08 13.05 1.42
N ALA A 248 -6.27 13.84 2.49
CA ALA A 248 -5.17 14.22 3.38
C ALA A 248 -4.50 13.02 4.08
N THR A 249 -5.26 11.96 4.36
CA THR A 249 -4.79 10.72 5.00
C THR A 249 -4.26 9.68 3.99
N SER A 250 -4.69 9.79 2.73
CA SER A 250 -4.33 8.92 1.61
C SER A 250 -3.90 9.76 0.39
N PRO A 251 -2.80 10.53 0.48
CA PRO A 251 -2.37 11.42 -0.58
C PRO A 251 -1.84 10.63 -1.78
N PHE A 252 -2.10 11.15 -2.99
CA PHE A 252 -1.45 10.74 -4.23
C PHE A 252 -0.49 11.86 -4.64
N PHE A 253 0.81 11.55 -4.68
CA PHE A 253 1.86 12.54 -4.95
C PHE A 253 2.18 12.71 -6.44
N GLY A 254 1.64 11.83 -7.29
CA GLY A 254 1.81 11.93 -8.74
C GLY A 254 3.20 11.51 -9.26
N TYR A 255 3.48 11.93 -10.48
CA TYR A 255 4.74 11.68 -11.17
C TYR A 255 5.61 12.92 -11.20
N ALA A 256 6.91 12.76 -10.96
CA ALA A 256 7.87 13.85 -11.13
C ALA A 256 7.92 14.28 -12.60
N GLY A 257 7.87 15.59 -12.83
CA GLY A 257 8.03 16.19 -14.16
C GLY A 257 6.80 16.18 -15.08
N SER A 258 5.71 15.48 -14.75
CA SER A 258 4.51 15.49 -15.61
C SER A 258 3.19 15.57 -14.83
N LYS A 259 2.67 16.80 -14.74
CA LYS A 259 1.33 17.07 -14.22
C LYS A 259 0.24 16.43 -15.09
N GLN A 260 0.40 16.41 -16.40
CA GLN A 260 -0.57 15.79 -17.32
C GLN A 260 -0.74 14.29 -17.06
N LEU A 261 0.36 13.57 -16.86
CA LEU A 261 0.31 12.14 -16.54
C LEU A 261 -0.28 11.89 -15.15
N THR A 262 -0.06 12.81 -14.22
CA THR A 262 -0.65 12.77 -12.88
C THR A 262 -2.17 12.96 -12.95
N GLU A 263 -2.64 13.97 -13.68
CA GLU A 263 -4.07 14.24 -13.87
C GLU A 263 -4.79 13.10 -14.60
N LYS A 264 -4.15 12.45 -15.58
CA LYS A 264 -4.71 11.26 -16.26
C LYS A 264 -4.96 10.08 -15.33
N LYS A 265 -4.31 10.01 -14.16
CA LYS A 265 -4.55 8.97 -13.15
C LYS A 265 -5.64 9.35 -12.15
N LEU A 266 -6.09 10.59 -12.15
CA LEU A 266 -7.12 11.09 -11.25
C LEU A 266 -8.48 11.04 -11.93
N MET A 267 -9.42 10.34 -11.31
CA MET A 267 -10.82 10.39 -11.69
C MET A 267 -11.56 11.41 -10.83
N ARG A 268 -12.32 12.30 -11.46
CA ARG A 268 -13.13 13.34 -10.80
C ARG A 268 -14.61 13.03 -11.03
N ASN A 269 -15.47 13.55 -10.16
CA ASN A 269 -16.93 13.38 -10.25
C ASN A 269 -17.36 11.90 -10.33
N VAL A 270 -16.66 11.01 -9.61
CA VAL A 270 -16.98 9.57 -9.58
C VAL A 270 -18.39 9.33 -9.04
N TRP A 271 -18.77 10.10 -8.02
CA TRP A 271 -20.08 10.02 -7.37
C TRP A 271 -20.76 11.37 -7.39
N LYS A 272 -22.09 11.35 -7.42
CA LYS A 272 -22.89 12.51 -7.01
C LYS A 272 -22.49 12.86 -5.58
N GLY A 273 -22.22 14.13 -5.29
CA GLY A 273 -22.01 14.59 -3.91
C GLY A 273 -23.12 14.04 -3.02
N GLU A 274 -22.76 13.47 -1.86
CA GLU A 274 -23.74 12.83 -0.99
C GLU A 274 -24.89 13.81 -0.72
N ASN A 275 -26.13 13.40 -0.99
CA ASN A 275 -27.30 14.19 -0.63
C ASN A 275 -27.37 14.22 0.89
N VAL A 276 -26.91 15.31 1.49
CA VAL A 276 -27.03 15.52 2.93
C VAL A 276 -28.39 16.18 3.18
N ALA A 277 -29.23 15.56 4.01
CA ALA A 277 -30.50 16.16 4.40
C ALA A 277 -30.21 17.43 5.23
N THR A 278 -30.69 18.58 4.76
CA THR A 278 -30.51 19.86 5.46
C THR A 278 -31.07 19.82 6.88
N THR A 279 -32.15 19.06 7.09
CA THR A 279 -32.77 18.82 8.40
C THR A 279 -31.81 18.10 9.37
N GLU A 280 -31.11 17.06 8.93
CA GLU A 280 -30.19 16.28 9.78
C GLU A 280 -28.98 17.12 10.24
N VAL A 281 -28.46 17.95 9.34
CA VAL A 281 -27.38 18.91 9.68
C VAL A 281 -27.89 19.98 10.63
N THR A 282 -29.12 20.48 10.41
CA THR A 282 -29.77 21.47 11.28
C THR A 282 -29.96 20.91 12.69
N GLU A 283 -30.49 19.69 12.83
CA GLU A 283 -30.65 19.01 14.12
C GLU A 283 -29.32 18.81 14.83
N THR A 284 -28.28 18.43 14.10
CA THR A 284 -26.95 18.19 14.67
C THR A 284 -26.29 19.49 15.15
N LEU A 285 -26.33 20.55 14.34
CA LEU A 285 -25.79 21.87 14.73
C LEU A 285 -26.62 22.52 15.83
N GLY A 286 -27.94 22.28 15.88
CA GLY A 286 -28.82 22.77 16.94
C GLY A 286 -28.50 22.20 18.34
N MET A 287 -27.73 21.12 18.42
CA MET A 287 -27.25 20.55 19.69
C MET A 287 -25.98 21.25 20.23
N VAL A 288 -25.37 22.18 19.49
CA VAL A 288 -24.20 22.94 19.96
C VAL A 288 -24.64 24.03 20.91
N ASP A 289 -24.13 24.03 22.14
CA ASP A 289 -24.61 24.88 23.24
C ASP A 289 -24.66 26.38 22.90
N PHE A 290 -23.66 26.91 22.17
CA PHE A 290 -23.62 28.33 21.83
C PHE A 290 -24.55 28.72 20.66
N ILE A 291 -25.13 27.75 19.94
CA ILE A 291 -26.02 28.00 18.80
C ILE A 291 -27.46 28.17 19.34
N GLN A 292 -28.07 29.31 19.02
CA GLN A 292 -29.47 29.61 19.32
C GLN A 292 -30.38 29.06 18.24
N GLU A 293 -30.07 29.38 16.98
CA GLU A 293 -30.84 29.00 15.79
C GLU A 293 -29.86 28.65 14.67
N VAL A 294 -30.22 27.69 13.82
CA VAL A 294 -29.45 27.30 12.64
C VAL A 294 -30.38 26.92 11.50
N ASN A 295 -30.04 27.33 10.29
CA ASN A 295 -30.72 26.97 9.07
C ASN A 295 -29.69 26.54 8.01
N VAL A 296 -29.83 25.32 7.52
CA VAL A 296 -28.91 24.71 6.55
C VAL A 296 -29.57 24.69 5.18
N TYR A 297 -28.85 25.15 4.17
CA TYR A 297 -29.32 25.23 2.79
C TYR A 297 -28.19 24.97 1.80
N GLY A 298 -28.54 24.52 0.60
CA GLY A 298 -27.59 24.37 -0.49
C GLY A 298 -27.31 25.71 -1.18
N VAL A 299 -26.06 25.98 -1.54
CA VAL A 299 -25.66 27.14 -2.35
C VAL A 299 -25.04 26.64 -3.64
N GLU A 300 -25.47 27.17 -4.78
CA GLU A 300 -24.82 26.89 -6.07
C GLU A 300 -23.45 27.57 -6.10
N ILE A 301 -22.43 26.82 -6.49
CA ILE A 301 -21.08 27.36 -6.65
C ILE A 301 -20.81 27.54 -8.14
N GLN A 302 -20.47 28.77 -8.54
CA GLN A 302 -20.16 29.10 -9.93
C GLN A 302 -19.03 28.20 -10.46
N GLY A 303 -19.26 27.56 -11.61
CA GLY A 303 -18.30 26.64 -12.23
C GLY A 303 -18.30 25.22 -11.66
N HIS A 304 -19.22 24.88 -10.75
CA HIS A 304 -19.36 23.55 -10.16
C HIS A 304 -20.81 23.04 -10.27
N GLU A 305 -20.98 21.77 -10.64
CA GLU A 305 -22.28 21.12 -10.68
C GLU A 305 -22.71 20.65 -9.27
N GLY A 306 -23.93 21.02 -8.85
CA GLY A 306 -24.49 20.72 -7.52
C GLY A 306 -24.51 21.91 -6.56
N ARG A 307 -24.89 21.67 -5.30
CA ARG A 307 -24.97 22.69 -4.24
C ARG A 307 -24.04 22.33 -3.10
N ALA A 308 -23.27 23.30 -2.60
CA ALA A 308 -22.52 23.15 -1.35
C ALA A 308 -23.44 23.43 -0.17
N GLY A 309 -23.35 22.62 0.90
CA GLY A 309 -24.08 22.90 2.13
C GLY A 309 -23.54 24.14 2.83
N MET A 310 -24.42 25.10 3.14
CA MET A 310 -24.14 26.30 3.92
C MET A 310 -25.08 26.34 5.13
N ALA A 311 -24.60 26.86 6.25
CA ALA A 311 -25.41 27.04 7.46
C ALA A 311 -25.40 28.52 7.86
N ALA A 312 -26.57 29.13 8.00
CA ALA A 312 -26.75 30.40 8.68
C ALA A 312 -27.15 30.13 10.13
N MET A 313 -26.49 30.76 11.10
CA MET A 313 -26.74 30.52 12.51
C MET A 313 -26.71 31.79 13.35
N ILE A 314 -27.49 31.79 14.42
CA ILE A 314 -27.53 32.84 15.45
C ILE A 314 -26.85 32.28 16.70
N VAL A 315 -25.89 33.01 17.24
CA VAL A 315 -25.19 32.67 18.49
C VAL A 315 -26.00 33.20 19.67
N ARG A 316 -26.10 32.42 20.76
CA ARG A 316 -26.81 32.84 21.97
C ARG A 316 -26.17 34.11 22.57
N PRO A 317 -26.96 35.03 23.14
CA PRO A 317 -26.42 36.17 23.87
C PRO A 317 -25.40 35.74 24.94
N GLY A 318 -24.28 36.46 25.01
CA GLY A 318 -23.18 36.17 25.96
C GLY A 318 -22.26 35.01 25.55
N HIS A 319 -22.50 34.36 24.41
CA HIS A 319 -21.59 33.34 23.87
C HIS A 319 -20.81 33.88 22.66
N ALA A 320 -19.61 33.35 22.44
CA ALA A 320 -18.82 33.61 21.24
C ALA A 320 -18.93 32.43 20.26
N PHE A 321 -18.79 32.70 18.97
CA PHE A 321 -18.73 31.64 17.96
C PHE A 321 -17.46 30.79 18.17
N ASP A 322 -17.62 29.50 18.41
CA ASP A 322 -16.53 28.53 18.46
C ASP A 322 -16.68 27.49 17.35
N GLY A 323 -16.03 27.73 16.21
CA GLY A 323 -16.07 26.81 15.08
C GLY A 323 -15.53 25.40 15.40
N ARG A 324 -14.77 25.20 16.49
CA ARG A 324 -14.26 23.87 16.87
C ARG A 324 -15.36 22.96 17.41
N SER A 325 -16.28 23.49 18.21
CA SER A 325 -17.39 22.71 18.76
C SER A 325 -18.44 22.30 17.71
N CYS A 326 -18.44 22.95 16.53
CA CYS A 326 -19.24 22.50 15.38
C CYS A 326 -18.72 21.20 14.75
N PHE A 327 -17.48 20.79 15.03
CA PHE A 327 -16.94 19.49 14.60
C PHE A 327 -17.38 18.40 15.59
N ILE A 328 -18.70 18.16 15.68
CA ILE A 328 -19.25 17.05 16.46
C ILE A 328 -18.89 15.75 15.74
N THR A 329 -18.07 14.90 16.36
CA THR A 329 -17.75 13.55 15.87
C THR A 329 -18.94 12.60 16.06
N ARG A 330 -20.05 12.83 15.35
CA ARG A 330 -21.08 11.79 15.17
C ARG A 330 -20.60 10.79 14.12
N ARG A 331 -20.45 9.53 14.55
CA ARG A 331 -20.33 8.36 13.67
C ARG A 331 -21.61 8.27 12.84
N TRP A 332 -21.51 8.52 11.55
CA TRP A 332 -22.55 8.20 10.57
C TRP A 332 -22.69 6.67 10.49
N LYS A 333 -23.92 6.16 10.62
CA LYS A 333 -24.24 4.72 10.63
C LYS A 333 -24.15 4.10 9.25
#